data_AF-A0A2N6BNK1-F1
#
_entry.id   AF-A0A2N6BNK1-F1
#
_cell.length_a   1.000
_cell.length_b   1.000
_cell.length_c   1.000
_cell.angle_alpha   90.00
_cell.angle_beta   90.00
_cell.angle_gamma   90.00
#
_symmetry.space_group_name_H-M   'P 1'
#
loop_
_entity.id
_entity.type
_entity.pdbx_description
1 polymer ?
#
loop_
_entity_poly.entity_id
_entity_poly.type
_entity_poly.pdbx_seq_one_letter_code
_entity_poly.pdbx_strand_id
1 'polypeptide(L)'
;MIGVGTMLSGLGPRAYGRELNKKGRILLDTIPNLPQGLIDAVNFPLIDAIQGRRSRRFAKGASIPSGPLAHSSAHKPSPLSELEQILLLATVSGNTGWSNLIPHNRRYVPNIPNYAGAPGGRTFPSAAGFHTTEIFYTDDKGVYYFPTRDMGAVEAGNADGQTDLKAYLDQHKARIVKIADGRLNTPRAPEHMETHNEWCANVPGSTLVIPVADLAQHMILALCYLVQNGACIYDDVNKNPIPGLEKFDHLVDVKNPYPLSYVEQLGLTEVTVETSTACYAGMLMLQAMGLGGWMYEGINPFSVLGASGDPDVPGLGFRFDMHPGQPLPNVTG
;
A
#
# COMPACT_ATOMS: atom_id res chain seq x y z
N MET A 1 -29.91 -16.41 -24.79
CA MET A 1 -28.69 -15.97 -24.10
C MET A 1 -29.00 -14.68 -23.38
N ILE A 2 -29.23 -14.74 -22.08
CA ILE A 2 -29.45 -13.56 -21.24
C ILE A 2 -28.06 -12.99 -20.95
N GLY A 3 -27.78 -11.79 -21.43
CA GLY A 3 -26.47 -11.14 -21.28
C GLY A 3 -26.17 -10.82 -19.82
N VAL A 4 -24.88 -10.89 -19.46
CA VAL A 4 -24.34 -10.59 -18.13
C VAL A 4 -24.81 -9.22 -17.60
N GLY A 5 -25.12 -8.26 -18.49
CA GLY A 5 -25.68 -6.95 -18.13
C GLY A 5 -27.07 -6.99 -17.46
N THR A 6 -27.89 -8.01 -17.69
CA THR A 6 -29.22 -8.12 -17.07
C THR A 6 -29.16 -8.63 -15.63
N MET A 7 -28.10 -9.35 -15.24
CA MET A 7 -27.89 -9.73 -13.83
C MET A 7 -27.45 -8.53 -12.97
N LEU A 8 -26.70 -7.59 -13.53
CA LEU A 8 -26.25 -6.38 -12.83
C LEU A 8 -27.35 -5.32 -12.65
N SER A 9 -28.34 -5.27 -13.54
CA SER A 9 -29.46 -4.33 -13.45
C SER A 9 -30.62 -4.83 -12.56
N GLY A 10 -30.77 -6.14 -12.38
CA GLY A 10 -31.82 -6.73 -11.52
C GLY A 10 -31.57 -6.56 -10.02
N LEU A 11 -30.31 -6.41 -9.61
CA LEU A 11 -29.88 -6.14 -8.23
C LEU A 11 -29.39 -4.70 -8.07
N GLY A 12 -30.11 -3.74 -8.68
CA GLY A 12 -29.69 -2.34 -8.78
C GLY A 12 -29.11 -1.74 -7.49
N PRO A 13 -28.42 -0.58 -7.56
CA PRO A 13 -27.59 0.03 -6.49
C PRO A 13 -28.21 0.13 -5.08
N ARG A 14 -29.51 -0.12 -4.95
CA ARG A 14 -30.24 -0.39 -3.69
C ARG A 14 -29.79 -1.62 -2.91
N ALA A 15 -29.10 -2.60 -3.51
CA ALA A 15 -28.55 -3.75 -2.79
C ALA A 15 -27.29 -3.36 -2.01
N TYR A 16 -26.31 -2.75 -2.68
CA TYR A 16 -25.09 -2.23 -2.03
C TYR A 16 -25.34 -1.03 -1.11
N GLY A 17 -26.28 -0.13 -1.45
CA GLY A 17 -26.63 1.00 -0.56
C GLY A 17 -27.28 0.58 0.77
N ARG A 18 -27.93 -0.58 0.83
CA ARG A 18 -28.53 -1.11 2.08
C ARG A 18 -27.49 -1.70 3.03
N GLU A 19 -26.32 -2.06 2.52
CA GLU A 19 -25.25 -2.65 3.30
C GLU A 19 -24.56 -1.65 4.26
N LEU A 20 -24.58 -0.36 3.96
CA LEU A 20 -23.92 0.69 4.74
C LEU A 20 -24.54 0.96 6.13
N ASN A 21 -25.68 0.34 6.47
CA ASN A 21 -26.43 0.63 7.70
C ASN A 21 -26.20 -0.36 8.86
N LYS A 22 -25.38 -1.42 8.69
CA LYS A 22 -25.07 -2.37 9.78
C LYS A 22 -23.65 -2.13 10.31
N LYS A 23 -23.52 -1.74 11.59
CA LYS A 23 -22.22 -1.63 12.29
C LYS A 23 -21.72 -3.02 12.68
N GLY A 24 -20.43 -3.31 12.43
CA GLY A 24 -19.77 -4.56 12.80
C GLY A 24 -20.15 -5.73 11.89
N ARG A 25 -19.22 -6.15 11.03
CA ARG A 25 -19.42 -7.22 10.03
C ARG A 25 -18.40 -8.35 10.16
N ILE A 26 -17.60 -8.39 11.21
CA ILE A 26 -16.49 -9.32 11.33
C ILE A 26 -16.90 -10.53 12.16
N LEU A 27 -16.77 -11.72 11.59
CA LEU A 27 -16.96 -13.00 12.27
C LEU A 27 -15.63 -13.52 12.82
N LEU A 28 -15.66 -14.00 14.06
CA LEU A 28 -14.49 -14.47 14.82
C LEU A 28 -14.64 -15.92 15.31
N ASP A 29 -15.81 -16.51 15.14
CA ASP A 29 -16.19 -17.84 15.63
C ASP A 29 -15.40 -18.98 14.98
N THR A 30 -14.81 -18.73 13.82
CA THR A 30 -13.93 -19.66 13.11
C THR A 30 -12.48 -19.62 13.60
N ILE A 31 -12.09 -18.63 14.42
CA ILE A 31 -10.72 -18.49 14.95
C ILE A 31 -10.53 -19.39 16.17
N PRO A 32 -9.61 -20.39 16.11
CA PRO A 32 -9.35 -21.26 17.25
C PRO A 32 -8.68 -20.48 18.38
N ASN A 33 -9.06 -20.76 19.64
CA ASN A 33 -8.50 -20.11 20.83
C ASN A 33 -8.51 -18.58 20.74
N LEU A 34 -9.64 -18.00 20.30
CA LEU A 34 -9.85 -16.58 20.07
C LEU A 34 -9.26 -15.72 21.21
N PRO A 35 -8.15 -14.98 20.97
CA PRO A 35 -7.52 -14.20 22.03
C PRO A 35 -8.36 -12.96 22.36
N GLN A 36 -8.44 -12.62 23.65
CA GLN A 36 -9.20 -11.46 24.11
C GLN A 36 -8.75 -10.16 23.41
N GLY A 37 -7.44 -9.99 23.18
CA GLY A 37 -6.92 -8.82 22.47
C GLY A 37 -7.43 -8.68 21.03
N LEU A 38 -7.79 -9.77 20.34
CA LEU A 38 -8.40 -9.68 19.01
C LEU A 38 -9.86 -9.21 19.10
N ILE A 39 -10.61 -9.68 20.10
CA ILE A 39 -11.98 -9.21 20.37
C ILE A 39 -11.94 -7.71 20.67
N ASP A 40 -11.00 -7.28 21.50
CA ASP A 40 -10.83 -5.87 21.86
C ASP A 40 -10.48 -5.03 20.63
N ALA A 41 -9.55 -5.48 19.77
CA ALA A 41 -9.16 -4.80 18.55
C ALA A 41 -10.32 -4.66 17.54
N VAL A 42 -11.13 -5.72 17.36
CA VAL A 42 -12.29 -5.70 16.45
C VAL A 42 -13.38 -4.74 16.94
N ASN A 43 -13.52 -4.59 18.26
CA ASN A 43 -14.48 -3.68 18.87
C ASN A 43 -13.89 -2.29 19.16
N PHE A 44 -12.61 -2.05 18.84
CA PHE A 44 -11.95 -0.79 19.15
C PHE A 44 -12.55 0.34 18.31
N PRO A 45 -13.10 1.41 18.92
CA PRO A 45 -13.78 2.46 18.18
C PRO A 45 -12.84 3.23 17.24
N LEU A 46 -13.24 3.41 15.97
CA LEU A 46 -12.46 4.18 15.01
C LEU A 46 -12.18 5.62 15.48
N ILE A 47 -13.13 6.25 16.18
CA ILE A 47 -12.93 7.59 16.75
C ILE A 47 -11.80 7.58 17.78
N ASP A 48 -11.74 6.55 18.63
CA ASP A 48 -10.67 6.39 19.61
C ASP A 48 -9.33 6.10 18.92
N ALA A 49 -9.33 5.33 17.84
CA ALA A 49 -8.13 5.10 17.02
C ALA A 49 -7.57 6.40 16.45
N ILE A 50 -8.42 7.27 15.93
CA ILE A 50 -8.01 8.56 15.36
C ILE A 50 -7.52 9.51 16.46
N GLN A 51 -8.29 9.70 17.54
CA GLN A 51 -7.96 10.66 18.60
C GLN A 51 -6.75 10.20 19.43
N GLY A 52 -6.65 8.90 19.70
CA GLY A 52 -5.59 8.26 20.46
C GLY A 52 -4.30 8.04 19.66
N ARG A 53 -4.32 8.21 18.33
CA ARG A 53 -3.16 7.94 17.48
C ARG A 53 -1.95 8.76 17.91
N ARG A 54 -0.85 8.09 18.23
CA ARG A 54 0.46 8.72 18.49
C ARG A 54 1.57 7.91 17.85
N SER A 55 2.64 8.59 17.45
CA SER A 55 3.90 7.94 17.07
C SER A 55 4.56 7.42 18.34
N ARG A 56 4.64 6.10 18.50
CA ARG A 56 5.24 5.46 19.68
C ARG A 56 6.57 4.84 19.26
N ARG A 57 7.68 5.50 19.65
CA ARG A 57 9.03 5.16 19.16
C ARG A 57 9.88 4.28 20.08
N PHE A 58 9.37 3.94 21.26
CA PHE A 58 10.11 3.16 22.25
C PHE A 58 9.58 1.72 22.30
N ALA A 59 10.29 0.80 21.66
CA ALA A 59 9.93 -0.62 21.62
C ALA A 59 10.39 -1.37 22.89
N LYS A 60 9.82 -2.55 23.16
CA LYS A 60 10.38 -3.48 24.16
C LYS A 60 11.82 -3.84 23.76
N GLY A 61 12.73 -3.82 24.72
CA GLY A 61 14.17 -4.03 24.47
C GLY A 61 14.92 -2.82 23.89
N ALA A 62 14.25 -1.69 23.63
CA ALA A 62 14.93 -0.48 23.19
C ALA A 62 15.69 0.21 24.33
N SER A 63 16.68 1.01 23.96
CA SER A 63 17.45 1.86 24.86
C SER A 63 17.68 3.22 24.21
N ILE A 64 17.37 4.30 24.95
CA ILE A 64 17.81 5.66 24.64
C ILE A 64 19.13 5.85 25.40
N PRO A 65 20.27 6.01 24.69
CA PRO A 65 21.59 5.87 25.30
C PRO A 65 21.97 6.99 26.27
N SER A 66 21.47 8.21 26.06
CA SER A 66 21.88 9.38 26.85
C SER A 66 20.87 10.52 26.80
N GLY A 67 21.09 11.55 27.61
CA GLY A 67 20.28 12.77 27.65
C GLY A 67 19.12 12.70 28.65
N PRO A 68 18.26 13.73 28.69
CA PRO A 68 17.19 13.84 29.70
C PRO A 68 16.13 12.73 29.64
N LEU A 69 16.02 12.04 28.49
CA LEU A 69 15.09 10.94 28.26
C LEU A 69 15.80 9.57 28.23
N ALA A 70 17.05 9.49 28.71
CA ALA A 70 17.79 8.23 28.77
C ALA A 70 17.00 7.18 29.55
N HIS A 71 16.71 6.06 28.89
CA HIS A 71 15.91 4.99 29.46
C HIS A 71 16.21 3.68 28.72
N SER A 72 16.30 2.59 29.46
CA SER A 72 16.45 1.24 28.89
C SER A 72 15.27 0.38 29.31
N SER A 73 14.67 -0.31 28.34
CA SER A 73 13.56 -1.23 28.59
C SER A 73 14.00 -2.35 29.53
N ALA A 74 13.16 -2.68 30.53
CA ALA A 74 13.36 -3.85 31.38
C ALA A 74 12.94 -5.17 30.70
N HIS A 75 12.37 -5.10 29.49
CA HIS A 75 11.89 -6.25 28.74
C HIS A 75 12.84 -6.60 27.61
N LYS A 76 12.89 -7.88 27.22
CA LYS A 76 13.54 -8.30 25.98
C LYS A 76 12.76 -7.81 24.76
N PRO A 77 13.42 -7.62 23.60
CA PRO A 77 12.74 -7.50 22.32
C PRO A 77 11.68 -8.58 22.15
N SER A 78 10.51 -8.20 21.63
CA SER A 78 9.37 -9.10 21.46
C SER A 78 8.75 -8.85 20.09
N PRO A 79 8.91 -9.78 19.11
CA PRO A 79 8.28 -9.66 17.81
C PRO A 79 6.75 -9.73 17.92
N LEU A 80 6.08 -9.26 16.87
CA LEU A 80 4.64 -9.51 16.70
C LEU A 80 4.37 -11.02 16.64
N SER A 81 3.26 -11.44 17.23
CA SER A 81 2.71 -12.77 16.98
C SER A 81 2.28 -12.92 15.52
N GLU A 82 2.12 -14.15 15.03
CA GLU A 82 1.67 -14.37 13.65
C GLU A 82 0.33 -13.70 13.34
N LEU A 83 -0.59 -13.68 14.33
CA LEU A 83 -1.88 -13.03 14.20
C LEU A 83 -1.77 -11.51 14.13
N GLU A 84 -1.00 -10.88 15.01
CA GLU A 84 -0.77 -9.43 14.99
C GLU A 84 -0.07 -9.01 13.67
N GLN A 85 0.91 -9.80 13.23
CA GLN A 85 1.65 -9.57 12.00
C GLN A 85 0.71 -9.61 10.78
N ILE A 86 -0.08 -10.68 10.61
CA ILE A 86 -0.97 -10.78 9.45
C ILE A 86 -2.10 -9.75 9.49
N LEU A 87 -2.63 -9.41 10.68
CA LEU A 87 -3.66 -8.38 10.82
C LEU A 87 -3.13 -6.99 10.43
N LEU A 88 -1.90 -6.65 10.83
CA LEU A 88 -1.21 -5.44 10.40
C LEU A 88 -0.98 -5.44 8.89
N LEU A 89 -0.38 -6.50 8.34
CA LEU A 89 -0.08 -6.59 6.91
C LEU A 89 -1.34 -6.53 6.05
N ALA A 90 -2.40 -7.26 6.41
CA ALA A 90 -3.67 -7.22 5.71
C ALA A 90 -4.35 -5.83 5.84
N THR A 91 -4.07 -5.07 6.89
CA THR A 91 -4.54 -3.67 6.94
C THR A 91 -3.76 -2.77 5.99
N VAL A 92 -2.43 -2.92 5.90
CA VAL A 92 -1.59 -2.06 5.06
C VAL A 92 -1.70 -2.42 3.57
N SER A 93 -1.94 -3.69 3.22
CA SER A 93 -1.94 -4.16 1.83
C SER A 93 -3.22 -4.86 1.37
N GLY A 94 -4.19 -5.10 2.26
CA GLY A 94 -5.23 -6.09 2.03
C GLY A 94 -6.13 -5.81 0.83
N ASN A 95 -6.64 -6.88 0.25
CA ASN A 95 -7.76 -6.86 -0.67
C ASN A 95 -9.07 -6.84 0.12
N THR A 96 -10.04 -6.03 -0.26
CA THR A 96 -11.31 -5.83 0.46
C THR A 96 -12.53 -6.43 -0.24
N GLY A 97 -12.32 -7.27 -1.26
CA GLY A 97 -13.36 -7.88 -2.07
C GLY A 97 -13.44 -7.21 -3.44
N TRP A 98 -14.62 -7.22 -4.06
CA TRP A 98 -14.83 -6.56 -5.35
C TRP A 98 -14.75 -5.04 -5.22
N SER A 99 -13.99 -4.40 -6.11
CA SER A 99 -14.00 -2.95 -6.23
C SER A 99 -15.36 -2.46 -6.72
N ASN A 100 -15.85 -1.36 -6.14
CA ASN A 100 -17.09 -0.71 -6.58
C ASN A 100 -16.95 0.03 -7.93
N LEU A 101 -15.72 0.17 -8.43
CA LEU A 101 -15.35 0.89 -9.66
C LEU A 101 -15.86 2.35 -9.70
N ILE A 102 -15.44 3.09 -10.73
CA ILE A 102 -16.04 4.38 -11.05
C ILE A 102 -17.36 4.10 -11.80
N PRO A 103 -18.53 4.50 -11.28
CA PRO A 103 -19.81 3.98 -11.76
C PRO A 103 -20.28 4.58 -13.09
N HIS A 104 -19.76 5.74 -13.49
CA HIS A 104 -20.24 6.44 -14.67
C HIS A 104 -19.18 7.34 -15.30
N ASN A 105 -19.10 7.31 -16.63
CA ASN A 105 -18.44 8.30 -17.46
C ASN A 105 -19.18 8.37 -18.80
N ARG A 106 -19.52 9.58 -19.26
CA ARG A 106 -20.27 9.78 -20.50
C ARG A 106 -19.61 9.17 -21.75
N ARG A 107 -18.27 9.08 -21.78
CA ARG A 107 -17.50 8.50 -22.90
C ARG A 107 -17.56 6.98 -22.93
N TYR A 108 -17.96 6.35 -21.83
CA TYR A 108 -18.02 4.91 -21.69
C TYR A 108 -19.39 4.32 -21.99
N VAL A 109 -20.45 5.14 -21.99
CA VAL A 109 -21.83 4.67 -22.18
C VAL A 109 -21.94 3.84 -23.47
N PRO A 110 -22.52 2.63 -23.43
CA PRO A 110 -23.27 2.02 -22.32
C PRO A 110 -22.43 1.15 -21.34
N ASN A 111 -21.12 1.06 -21.53
CA ASN A 111 -20.21 0.29 -20.67
C ASN A 111 -19.86 1.03 -19.38
N ILE A 112 -19.30 0.30 -18.42
CA ILE A 112 -18.72 0.87 -17.21
C ILE A 112 -17.28 1.36 -17.47
N PRO A 113 -16.83 2.44 -16.79
CA PRO A 113 -15.43 2.84 -16.78
C PRO A 113 -14.49 1.70 -16.35
N ASN A 114 -13.42 1.49 -17.11
CA ASN A 114 -12.45 0.40 -16.92
C ASN A 114 -11.05 0.90 -16.51
N TYR A 115 -11.00 1.95 -15.69
CA TYR A 115 -9.74 2.56 -15.23
C TYR A 115 -8.97 1.71 -14.22
N ALA A 116 -9.69 0.95 -13.40
CA ALA A 116 -9.09 0.22 -12.29
C ALA A 116 -8.10 -0.83 -12.80
N GLY A 117 -6.93 -0.92 -12.15
CA GLY A 117 -5.87 -1.85 -12.52
C GLY A 117 -6.17 -3.31 -12.17
N ALA A 118 -7.12 -3.54 -11.26
CA ALA A 118 -7.52 -4.87 -10.80
C ALA A 118 -9.01 -4.90 -10.40
N PRO A 119 -9.65 -6.10 -10.42
CA PRO A 119 -11.03 -6.25 -9.95
C PRO A 119 -11.18 -6.13 -8.43
N GLY A 120 -10.10 -6.40 -7.68
CA GLY A 120 -10.08 -6.35 -6.23
C GLY A 120 -9.97 -4.92 -5.69
N GLY A 121 -10.77 -4.59 -4.69
CA GLY A 121 -10.58 -3.38 -3.87
C GLY A 121 -9.39 -3.54 -2.92
N ARG A 122 -8.77 -2.43 -2.51
CA ARG A 122 -7.69 -2.41 -1.50
C ARG A 122 -8.14 -1.71 -0.22
N THR A 123 -7.40 -1.90 0.88
CA THR A 123 -7.64 -1.22 2.17
C THR A 123 -7.27 0.26 2.17
N PHE A 124 -6.50 0.70 1.18
CA PHE A 124 -6.09 2.08 0.96
C PHE A 124 -6.58 2.57 -0.41
N PRO A 125 -6.83 3.88 -0.58
CA PRO A 125 -7.27 4.46 -1.85
C PRO A 125 -6.13 4.58 -2.87
N SER A 126 -6.49 4.68 -4.15
CA SER A 126 -5.57 4.99 -5.25
C SER A 126 -6.27 5.79 -6.35
N ALA A 127 -5.50 6.55 -7.12
CA ALA A 127 -5.99 7.30 -8.28
C ALA A 127 -6.71 6.36 -9.27
N ALA A 128 -7.98 6.69 -9.58
CA ALA A 128 -8.84 5.93 -10.49
C ALA A 128 -8.89 4.39 -10.29
N GLY A 129 -8.48 3.89 -9.12
CA GLY A 129 -8.37 2.46 -8.82
C GLY A 129 -7.11 1.77 -9.36
N PHE A 130 -6.01 2.48 -9.61
CA PHE A 130 -4.77 1.93 -10.16
C PHE A 130 -4.07 0.95 -9.22
N HIS A 131 -3.89 1.32 -7.96
CA HIS A 131 -3.30 0.52 -6.87
C HIS A 131 -1.98 -0.18 -7.23
N THR A 132 -0.98 0.56 -7.73
CA THR A 132 0.29 -0.02 -8.19
C THR A 132 1.29 -0.31 -7.07
N THR A 133 0.90 -0.11 -5.80
CA THR A 133 1.72 -0.39 -4.62
C THR A 133 1.66 -1.86 -4.21
N GLU A 134 2.86 -2.41 -4.00
CA GLU A 134 3.07 -3.66 -3.30
C GLU A 134 3.83 -3.43 -1.99
N ILE A 135 3.68 -4.36 -1.05
CA ILE A 135 4.30 -4.24 0.26
C ILE A 135 5.46 -5.23 0.38
N PHE A 136 6.62 -4.71 0.77
CA PHE A 136 7.70 -5.48 1.35
C PHE A 136 7.67 -5.30 2.86
N TYR A 137 8.16 -6.28 3.61
CA TYR A 137 8.38 -6.07 5.03
C TYR A 137 9.55 -6.92 5.54
N THR A 138 10.07 -6.55 6.70
CA THR A 138 11.09 -7.34 7.39
C THR A 138 10.81 -7.44 8.88
N ASP A 139 11.18 -8.58 9.45
CA ASP A 139 11.18 -8.86 10.88
C ASP A 139 12.49 -9.59 11.26
N ASP A 140 12.60 -10.12 12.49
CA ASP A 140 13.80 -10.83 12.94
C ASP A 140 14.11 -12.10 12.12
N LYS A 141 13.11 -12.67 11.44
CA LYS A 141 13.21 -13.97 10.76
C LYS A 141 13.51 -13.82 9.27
N GLY A 142 13.17 -12.69 8.65
CA GLY A 142 13.29 -12.57 7.22
C GLY A 142 12.94 -11.22 6.61
N VAL A 143 13.12 -11.19 5.29
CA VAL A 143 12.58 -10.19 4.39
C VAL A 143 11.54 -10.87 3.51
N TYR A 144 10.43 -10.18 3.28
CA TYR A 144 9.26 -10.76 2.63
C TYR A 144 8.67 -9.78 1.61
N TYR A 145 8.13 -10.36 0.55
CA TYR A 145 7.29 -9.71 -0.43
C TYR A 145 5.84 -10.15 -0.21
N PHE A 146 4.91 -9.20 -0.19
CA PHE A 146 3.49 -9.44 0.04
C PHE A 146 2.64 -8.92 -1.14
N PRO A 147 2.57 -9.72 -2.24
CA PRO A 147 1.84 -9.35 -3.45
C PRO A 147 0.33 -9.41 -3.27
N THR A 148 -0.31 -8.25 -3.31
CA THR A 148 -1.77 -8.11 -3.31
C THR A 148 -2.32 -7.17 -4.38
N ARG A 149 -1.48 -6.52 -5.21
CA ARG A 149 -1.94 -5.71 -6.37
C ARG A 149 -2.85 -6.50 -7.28
N ASP A 150 -2.37 -7.65 -7.73
CA ASP A 150 -3.06 -8.51 -8.69
C ASP A 150 -3.92 -9.59 -8.01
N MET A 151 -4.16 -9.46 -6.70
CA MET A 151 -5.01 -10.39 -5.97
C MET A 151 -6.46 -10.25 -6.45
N GLY A 152 -7.09 -11.37 -6.82
CA GLY A 152 -8.53 -11.42 -7.07
C GLY A 152 -9.32 -10.96 -5.85
N ALA A 153 -10.59 -10.58 -6.04
CA ALA A 153 -11.46 -10.18 -4.94
C ALA A 153 -11.46 -11.24 -3.82
N VAL A 154 -11.18 -10.83 -2.58
CA VAL A 154 -11.18 -11.75 -1.43
C VAL A 154 -12.57 -12.34 -1.24
N GLU A 155 -12.64 -13.67 -1.09
CA GLU A 155 -13.89 -14.39 -0.88
C GLU A 155 -13.99 -14.80 0.59
N ALA A 156 -14.24 -13.82 1.45
CA ALA A 156 -14.39 -14.04 2.90
C ALA A 156 -15.76 -13.62 3.43
N GLY A 157 -16.65 -13.14 2.56
CA GLY A 157 -18.01 -12.73 2.92
C GLY A 157 -18.98 -13.91 2.98
N ASN A 158 -19.89 -13.93 3.95
CA ASN A 158 -21.05 -14.82 3.98
C ASN A 158 -22.29 -14.16 3.34
N ALA A 159 -23.39 -14.92 3.22
CA ALA A 159 -24.63 -14.45 2.61
C ALA A 159 -25.28 -13.25 3.34
N ASP A 160 -24.92 -13.02 4.61
CA ASP A 160 -25.40 -11.91 5.44
C ASP A 160 -24.53 -10.65 5.34
N GLY A 161 -23.49 -10.68 4.49
CA GLY A 161 -22.54 -9.58 4.30
C GLY A 161 -21.52 -9.44 5.43
N GLN A 162 -21.32 -10.50 6.22
CA GLN A 162 -20.29 -10.57 7.26
C GLN A 162 -19.01 -11.20 6.70
N THR A 163 -17.86 -10.66 7.07
CA THR A 163 -16.54 -11.15 6.72
C THR A 163 -16.04 -12.13 7.79
N ASP A 164 -15.77 -13.37 7.41
CA ASP A 164 -14.98 -14.31 8.19
C ASP A 164 -13.53 -13.82 8.26
N LEU A 165 -13.11 -13.35 9.44
CA LEU A 165 -11.78 -12.80 9.62
C LEU A 165 -10.70 -13.85 9.41
N LYS A 166 -10.94 -15.10 9.82
CA LYS A 166 -9.96 -16.17 9.64
C LYS A 166 -9.75 -16.45 8.16
N ALA A 167 -10.83 -16.64 7.41
CA ALA A 167 -10.76 -16.88 5.97
C ALA A 167 -10.09 -15.71 5.24
N TYR A 168 -10.41 -14.48 5.64
CA TYR A 168 -9.77 -13.27 5.14
C TYR A 168 -8.26 -13.29 5.38
N LEU A 169 -7.81 -13.48 6.62
CA LEU A 169 -6.39 -13.45 6.96
C LEU A 169 -5.62 -14.62 6.34
N ASP A 170 -6.23 -15.81 6.23
CA ASP A 170 -5.61 -16.98 5.62
C ASP A 170 -5.35 -16.78 4.12
N GLN A 171 -6.30 -16.17 3.38
CA GLN A 171 -6.11 -15.83 1.96
C GLN A 171 -4.96 -14.84 1.75
N HIS A 172 -4.79 -13.88 2.66
CA HIS A 172 -3.67 -12.94 2.62
C HIS A 172 -2.35 -13.61 3.01
N LYS A 173 -2.35 -14.42 4.08
CA LYS A 173 -1.15 -15.11 4.57
C LYS A 173 -0.56 -16.03 3.51
N ALA A 174 -1.41 -16.71 2.72
CA ALA A 174 -0.99 -17.60 1.64
C ALA A 174 -0.21 -16.89 0.51
N ARG A 175 -0.24 -15.56 0.44
CA ARG A 175 0.47 -14.79 -0.60
C ARG A 175 1.85 -14.31 -0.17
N ILE A 176 2.18 -14.39 1.12
CA ILE A 176 3.47 -13.90 1.63
C ILE A 176 4.59 -14.78 1.08
N VAL A 177 5.56 -14.16 0.43
CA VAL A 177 6.76 -14.79 -0.12
C VAL A 177 7.96 -14.34 0.69
N LYS A 178 8.69 -15.27 1.30
CA LYS A 178 9.98 -14.97 1.93
C LYS A 178 11.04 -14.85 0.84
N ILE A 179 11.78 -13.74 0.82
CA ILE A 179 12.80 -13.44 -0.19
C ILE A 179 14.23 -13.44 0.36
N ALA A 180 14.41 -13.28 1.67
CA ALA A 180 15.70 -13.43 2.34
C ALA A 180 15.54 -13.88 3.80
N ASP A 181 16.59 -14.50 4.34
CA ASP A 181 16.70 -14.86 5.76
C ASP A 181 17.21 -13.68 6.60
N GLY A 182 16.68 -13.57 7.82
CA GLY A 182 17.05 -12.50 8.74
C GLY A 182 16.48 -11.12 8.37
N ARG A 183 16.68 -10.18 9.28
CA ARG A 183 16.22 -8.80 9.11
C ARG A 183 16.97 -8.10 7.98
N LEU A 184 16.27 -7.29 7.18
CA LEU A 184 16.89 -6.44 6.17
C LEU A 184 17.95 -5.55 6.83
N ASN A 185 19.18 -5.60 6.32
CA ASN A 185 20.25 -4.76 6.83
C ASN A 185 20.00 -3.30 6.44
N THR A 186 19.76 -2.45 7.44
CA THR A 186 19.60 -0.99 7.28
C THR A 186 20.55 -0.34 8.28
N PRO A 187 21.83 -0.11 7.92
CA PRO A 187 22.82 0.30 8.89
C PRO A 187 22.43 1.59 9.62
N ARG A 188 22.86 1.69 10.89
CA ARG A 188 22.65 2.85 11.74
C ARG A 188 23.75 3.87 11.50
N ALA A 189 23.73 4.43 10.31
CA ALA A 189 24.71 5.42 9.87
C ALA A 189 24.03 6.46 8.96
N PRO A 190 24.48 7.72 8.95
CA PRO A 190 23.82 8.83 8.26
C PRO A 190 23.54 8.60 6.77
N GLU A 191 24.37 7.81 6.09
CA GLU A 191 24.23 7.45 4.69
C GLU A 191 23.04 6.51 4.41
N HIS A 192 22.58 5.77 5.42
CA HIS A 192 21.52 4.77 5.32
C HIS A 192 20.27 5.14 6.12
N MET A 193 20.43 5.90 7.21
CA MET A 193 19.36 6.23 8.13
C MET A 193 19.63 7.56 8.83
N GLU A 194 18.59 8.39 8.92
CA GLU A 194 18.65 9.65 9.65
C GLU A 194 18.93 9.41 11.13
N THR A 195 19.82 10.24 11.70
CA THR A 195 20.40 10.05 13.04
C THR A 195 19.35 9.98 14.16
N HIS A 196 18.19 10.63 13.97
CA HIS A 196 17.10 10.60 14.93
C HIS A 196 16.33 9.25 15.00
N ASN A 197 16.56 8.36 14.02
CA ASN A 197 15.95 7.03 13.94
C ASN A 197 16.91 5.89 14.35
N GLU A 198 18.23 6.13 14.37
CA GLU A 198 19.26 5.11 14.61
C GLU A 198 19.04 4.25 15.87
N TRP A 199 18.45 4.84 16.92
CA TRP A 199 18.23 4.16 18.19
C TRP A 199 16.97 3.24 18.20
N CYS A 200 16.03 3.42 17.27
CA CYS A 200 14.70 2.79 17.35
C CYS A 200 14.14 2.18 16.06
N ALA A 201 14.63 2.55 14.87
CA ALA A 201 14.13 2.01 13.61
C ALA A 201 14.78 0.65 13.28
N ASN A 202 13.99 -0.26 12.72
CA ASN A 202 14.38 -1.61 12.28
C ASN A 202 15.24 -2.37 13.34
N VAL A 203 14.81 -2.32 14.60
CA VAL A 203 15.50 -2.96 15.73
C VAL A 203 14.96 -4.38 15.99
N PRO A 204 15.67 -5.24 16.75
CA PRO A 204 15.16 -6.56 17.12
C PRO A 204 13.73 -6.50 17.70
N GLY A 205 12.89 -7.47 17.36
CA GLY A 205 11.49 -7.53 17.77
C GLY A 205 10.56 -6.54 17.05
N SER A 206 11.06 -5.68 16.15
CA SER A 206 10.21 -4.79 15.36
C SER A 206 9.82 -5.41 14.01
N THR A 207 8.71 -4.95 13.44
CA THR A 207 8.36 -5.20 12.04
C THR A 207 8.47 -3.88 11.29
N LEU A 208 9.24 -3.87 10.20
CA LEU A 208 9.32 -2.72 9.28
C LEU A 208 8.52 -3.05 8.02
N VAL A 209 7.46 -2.27 7.77
CA VAL A 209 6.64 -2.36 6.55
C VAL A 209 7.11 -1.30 5.56
N ILE A 210 7.32 -1.71 4.31
CA ILE A 210 7.96 -0.93 3.25
C ILE A 210 7.03 -0.97 2.02
N PRO A 211 6.09 -0.02 1.91
CA PRO A 211 5.32 0.14 0.68
C PRO A 211 6.21 0.61 -0.46
N VAL A 212 6.15 -0.08 -1.61
CA VAL A 212 6.87 0.26 -2.82
C VAL A 212 5.86 0.40 -3.95
N ALA A 213 5.74 1.61 -4.49
CA ALA A 213 4.86 1.90 -5.60
C ALA A 213 5.59 1.74 -6.94
N ASP A 214 4.96 1.03 -7.88
CA ASP A 214 5.40 0.99 -9.26
C ASP A 214 4.90 2.24 -10.00
N LEU A 215 5.75 3.29 -10.02
CA LEU A 215 5.45 4.55 -10.68
C LEU A 215 5.41 4.40 -12.21
N ALA A 216 6.20 3.50 -12.78
CA ALA A 216 6.19 3.27 -14.23
C ALA A 216 4.84 2.70 -14.68
N GLN A 217 4.33 1.69 -13.97
CA GLN A 217 2.99 1.16 -14.21
C GLN A 217 1.91 2.21 -13.92
N HIS A 218 2.09 3.03 -12.87
CA HIS A 218 1.15 4.12 -12.56
C HIS A 218 1.07 5.14 -13.71
N MET A 219 2.21 5.49 -14.30
CA MET A 219 2.27 6.40 -15.45
C MET A 219 1.62 5.80 -16.70
N ILE A 220 1.79 4.49 -16.95
CA ILE A 220 1.08 3.81 -18.05
C ILE A 220 -0.44 3.91 -17.83
N LEU A 221 -0.91 3.66 -16.60
CA LEU A 221 -2.33 3.78 -16.24
C LEU A 221 -2.83 5.21 -16.37
N ALA A 222 -2.05 6.21 -15.96
CA ALA A 222 -2.37 7.62 -16.14
C ALA A 222 -2.50 7.99 -17.64
N LEU A 223 -1.59 7.52 -18.49
CA LEU A 223 -1.68 7.72 -19.94
C LEU A 223 -2.93 7.05 -20.53
N CYS A 224 -3.25 5.81 -20.13
CA CYS A 224 -4.48 5.14 -20.52
C CYS A 224 -5.71 5.94 -20.08
N TYR A 225 -5.72 6.43 -18.85
CA TYR A 225 -6.79 7.27 -18.29
C TYR A 225 -6.97 8.56 -19.08
N LEU A 226 -5.89 9.25 -19.45
CA LEU A 226 -5.95 10.45 -20.29
C LEU A 226 -6.57 10.15 -21.64
N VAL A 227 -6.07 9.12 -22.35
CA VAL A 227 -6.59 8.73 -23.67
C VAL A 227 -8.08 8.37 -23.60
N GLN A 228 -8.48 7.61 -22.60
CA GLN A 228 -9.88 7.23 -22.37
C GLN A 228 -10.79 8.44 -22.09
N ASN A 229 -10.22 9.51 -21.52
CA ASN A 229 -10.89 10.80 -21.32
C ASN A 229 -10.67 11.81 -22.45
N GLY A 230 -10.04 11.38 -23.55
CA GLY A 230 -9.75 12.15 -24.75
C GLY A 230 -8.75 13.26 -24.56
N ALA A 231 -7.85 13.09 -23.61
CA ALA A 231 -6.68 13.93 -23.42
C ALA A 231 -5.44 13.20 -23.92
N CYS A 232 -4.42 13.98 -24.26
CA CYS A 232 -3.09 13.48 -24.58
C CYS A 232 -2.04 14.35 -23.90
N ILE A 233 -0.77 14.05 -24.15
CA ILE A 233 0.36 14.75 -23.54
C ILE A 233 1.26 15.41 -24.58
N TYR A 234 2.05 16.36 -24.12
CA TYR A 234 3.08 17.06 -24.86
C TYR A 234 4.35 17.13 -24.01
N ASP A 235 5.52 16.85 -24.60
CA ASP A 235 6.80 16.98 -23.90
C ASP A 235 7.18 18.46 -23.79
N ASP A 236 6.75 19.08 -22.71
CA ASP A 236 7.03 20.48 -22.39
C ASP A 236 8.47 20.72 -21.91
N VAL A 237 9.16 19.68 -21.44
CA VAL A 237 10.56 19.74 -21.01
C VAL A 237 11.48 19.98 -22.20
N ASN A 238 11.32 19.18 -23.25
CA ASN A 238 12.11 19.32 -24.48
C ASN A 238 11.42 20.17 -25.56
N LYS A 239 10.22 20.67 -25.26
CA LYS A 239 9.35 21.41 -26.18
C LYS A 239 9.11 20.66 -27.49
N ASN A 240 8.86 19.35 -27.37
CA ASN A 240 8.78 18.45 -28.50
C ASN A 240 7.36 17.85 -28.61
N PRO A 241 6.65 18.02 -29.74
CA PRO A 241 5.42 17.28 -29.98
C PRO A 241 5.71 15.79 -30.09
N ILE A 242 4.76 14.95 -29.69
CA ILE A 242 4.85 13.50 -29.88
C ILE A 242 4.49 13.19 -31.34
N PRO A 243 5.44 12.74 -32.17
CA PRO A 243 5.18 12.54 -33.59
C PRO A 243 4.14 11.45 -33.84
N GLY A 244 3.19 11.68 -34.76
CA GLY A 244 2.15 10.72 -35.11
C GLY A 244 0.89 10.81 -34.27
N LEU A 245 0.89 11.62 -33.20
CA LEU A 245 -0.25 11.81 -32.32
C LEU A 245 -1.45 12.45 -33.06
N GLU A 246 -1.18 13.25 -34.09
CA GLU A 246 -2.19 13.88 -34.96
C GLU A 246 -3.11 12.87 -35.66
N LYS A 247 -2.65 11.63 -35.87
CA LYS A 247 -3.46 10.54 -36.46
C LYS A 247 -4.59 10.07 -35.54
N PHE A 248 -4.52 10.44 -34.26
CA PHE A 248 -5.46 10.07 -33.21
C PHE A 248 -6.30 11.26 -32.74
N ASP A 249 -6.39 12.34 -33.53
CA ASP A 249 -7.22 13.52 -33.23
C ASP A 249 -8.72 13.20 -33.04
N HIS A 250 -9.19 12.09 -33.62
CA HIS A 250 -10.52 11.52 -33.42
C HIS A 250 -10.71 10.87 -32.03
N LEU A 251 -9.63 10.55 -31.31
CA LEU A 251 -9.66 9.98 -29.96
C LEU A 251 -9.34 11.01 -28.88
N VAL A 252 -8.33 11.86 -29.13
CA VAL A 252 -7.75 12.78 -28.13
C VAL A 252 -7.66 14.21 -28.65
N ASP A 253 -7.77 15.18 -27.74
CA ASP A 253 -7.58 16.60 -28.06
C ASP A 253 -6.08 16.91 -28.21
N VAL A 254 -5.59 16.85 -29.45
CA VAL A 254 -4.20 17.18 -29.80
C VAL A 254 -3.91 18.69 -29.81
N LYS A 255 -4.94 19.54 -29.71
CA LYS A 255 -4.76 21.01 -29.69
C LYS A 255 -4.51 21.53 -28.28
N ASN A 256 -4.99 20.83 -27.26
CA ASN A 256 -4.82 21.18 -25.85
C ASN A 256 -4.21 20.01 -25.04
N PRO A 257 -3.00 19.55 -25.37
CA PRO A 257 -2.35 18.46 -24.63
C PRO A 257 -1.94 18.89 -23.22
N TYR A 258 -1.93 17.94 -22.29
CA TYR A 258 -1.34 18.14 -20.97
C TYR A 258 0.20 18.18 -21.06
N PRO A 259 0.88 19.05 -20.29
CA PRO A 259 2.32 18.97 -20.14
C PRO A 259 2.75 17.62 -19.54
N LEU A 260 3.73 16.93 -20.13
CA LEU A 260 4.28 15.68 -19.60
C LEU A 260 4.78 15.86 -18.17
N SER A 261 5.51 16.96 -17.91
CA SER A 261 6.05 17.25 -16.57
C SER A 261 4.96 17.35 -15.50
N TYR A 262 3.77 17.85 -15.87
CA TYR A 262 2.60 17.92 -14.99
C TYR A 262 2.05 16.52 -14.69
N VAL A 263 1.92 15.66 -15.70
CA VAL A 263 1.44 14.28 -15.53
C VAL A 263 2.42 13.47 -14.68
N GLU A 264 3.73 13.64 -14.86
CA GLU A 264 4.76 12.99 -14.05
C GLU A 264 4.68 13.42 -12.57
N GLN A 265 4.57 14.72 -12.31
CA GLN A 265 4.40 15.22 -10.94
C GLN A 265 3.11 14.73 -10.29
N LEU A 266 2.02 14.64 -11.07
CA LEU A 266 0.75 14.12 -10.60
C LEU A 266 0.89 12.63 -10.25
N GLY A 267 1.45 11.81 -11.15
CA GLY A 267 1.66 10.39 -10.90
C GLY A 267 2.52 10.12 -9.67
N LEU A 268 3.61 10.89 -9.47
CA LEU A 268 4.43 10.79 -8.26
C LEU A 268 3.64 11.16 -6.99
N THR A 269 2.80 12.20 -7.07
CA THR A 269 1.94 12.61 -5.94
C THR A 269 0.89 11.56 -5.62
N GLU A 270 0.28 10.96 -6.64
CA GLU A 270 -0.73 9.91 -6.51
C GLU A 270 -0.16 8.67 -5.80
N VAL A 271 1.00 8.16 -6.23
CA VAL A 271 1.63 7.03 -5.56
C VAL A 271 2.13 7.38 -4.14
N THR A 272 2.54 8.61 -3.90
CA THR A 272 2.90 9.09 -2.55
C THR A 272 1.71 9.04 -1.61
N VAL A 273 0.52 9.43 -2.08
CA VAL A 273 -0.72 9.33 -1.31
C VAL A 273 -1.09 7.87 -1.08
N GLU A 274 -0.92 7.01 -2.09
CA GLU A 274 -1.20 5.58 -2.01
C GLU A 274 -0.36 4.90 -0.90
N THR A 275 0.97 5.08 -0.92
CA THR A 275 1.87 4.49 0.10
C THR A 275 1.63 5.09 1.48
N SER A 276 1.37 6.39 1.57
CA SER A 276 1.14 7.09 2.84
C SER A 276 -0.17 6.64 3.50
N THR A 277 -1.23 6.46 2.71
CA THR A 277 -2.53 6.02 3.23
C THR A 277 -2.51 4.55 3.65
N ALA A 278 -1.77 3.69 2.93
CA ALA A 278 -1.48 2.32 3.35
C ALA A 278 -0.81 2.28 4.74
N CYS A 279 0.27 3.04 4.94
CA CYS A 279 0.92 3.16 6.24
C CYS A 279 0.01 3.75 7.32
N TYR A 280 -0.80 4.76 6.97
CA TYR A 280 -1.73 5.39 7.90
C TYR A 280 -2.82 4.41 8.38
N ALA A 281 -3.33 3.53 7.51
CA ALA A 281 -4.24 2.47 7.89
C ALA A 281 -3.58 1.51 8.91
N GLY A 282 -2.32 1.12 8.66
CA GLY A 282 -1.53 0.34 9.63
C GLY A 282 -1.39 1.04 10.98
N MET A 283 -1.19 2.36 11.00
CA MET A 283 -1.10 3.15 12.22
C MET A 283 -2.39 3.13 13.06
N LEU A 284 -3.56 3.09 12.41
CA LEU A 284 -4.84 2.96 13.11
C LEU A 284 -5.02 1.54 13.66
N MET A 285 -4.63 0.50 12.90
CA MET A 285 -4.67 -0.87 13.37
C MET A 285 -3.75 -1.11 14.56
N LEU A 286 -2.56 -0.52 14.58
CA LEU A 286 -1.68 -0.58 15.74
C LEU A 286 -2.35 -0.03 17.01
N GLN A 287 -3.11 1.06 16.91
CA GLN A 287 -3.87 1.55 18.08
C GLN A 287 -4.95 0.55 18.52
N ALA A 288 -5.68 -0.04 17.57
CA ALA A 288 -6.70 -1.05 17.88
C ALA A 288 -6.11 -2.29 18.57
N MET A 289 -4.92 -2.73 18.16
CA MET A 289 -4.19 -3.83 18.80
C MET A 289 -3.50 -3.43 20.12
N GLY A 290 -3.52 -2.15 20.51
CA GLY A 290 -2.77 -1.66 21.68
C GLY A 290 -1.25 -1.65 21.49
N LEU A 291 -0.78 -1.68 20.24
CA LEU A 291 0.62 -1.73 19.85
C LEU A 291 1.18 -0.35 19.48
N GLY A 292 2.50 -0.22 19.58
CA GLY A 292 3.23 0.98 19.21
C GLY A 292 3.86 0.88 17.82
N GLY A 293 3.93 2.01 17.13
CA GLY A 293 4.68 2.18 15.90
C GLY A 293 4.61 3.62 15.43
N TRP A 294 5.20 3.91 14.28
CA TRP A 294 5.07 5.19 13.61
C TRP A 294 5.40 5.04 12.12
N MET A 295 4.73 5.84 11.29
CA MET A 295 5.15 6.08 9.91
C MET A 295 6.29 7.10 9.94
N TYR A 296 7.37 6.85 9.19
CA TYR A 296 8.51 7.77 9.11
C TYR A 296 9.15 7.80 7.75
N GLU A 297 9.78 8.94 7.51
CA GLU A 297 10.87 9.13 6.56
C GLU A 297 12.21 9.03 7.32
N GLY A 298 13.32 9.09 6.59
CA GLY A 298 14.65 9.06 7.18
C GLY A 298 15.25 7.66 7.24
N ILE A 299 14.82 6.80 6.31
CA ILE A 299 15.57 5.65 5.85
C ILE A 299 15.92 5.93 4.39
N ASN A 300 17.18 5.71 3.99
CA ASN A 300 17.60 5.99 2.62
C ASN A 300 16.90 5.00 1.67
N PRO A 301 16.04 5.47 0.75
CA PRO A 301 15.30 4.59 -0.15
C PRO A 301 16.23 3.77 -1.04
N PHE A 302 17.39 4.30 -1.43
CA PHE A 302 18.36 3.56 -2.23
C PHE A 302 19.03 2.43 -1.43
N SER A 303 19.22 2.60 -0.13
CA SER A 303 19.70 1.51 0.73
C SER A 303 18.66 0.41 0.89
N VAL A 304 17.39 0.79 1.01
CA VAL A 304 16.28 -0.17 1.08
C VAL A 304 16.09 -0.89 -0.25
N LEU A 305 16.11 -0.19 -1.38
CA LEU A 305 15.88 -0.79 -2.69
C LEU A 305 17.08 -1.60 -3.20
N GLY A 306 18.29 -1.37 -2.67
CA GLY A 306 19.52 -2.06 -3.11
C GLY A 306 20.35 -1.28 -4.13
N ALA A 307 20.15 0.03 -4.18
CA ALA A 307 20.83 0.99 -5.08
C ALA A 307 21.77 1.96 -4.34
N SER A 308 22.21 1.62 -3.11
CA SER A 308 23.15 2.45 -2.34
C SER A 308 24.57 2.47 -2.93
N GLY A 309 24.93 1.45 -3.71
CA GLY A 309 26.31 1.21 -4.16
C GLY A 309 27.20 0.57 -3.09
N ASP A 310 26.68 0.31 -1.90
CA ASP A 310 27.39 -0.38 -0.83
C ASP A 310 27.15 -1.90 -0.89
N PRO A 311 28.18 -2.73 -1.14
CA PRO A 311 28.03 -4.19 -1.23
C PRO A 311 27.58 -4.84 0.09
N ASP A 312 27.81 -4.19 1.25
CA ASP A 312 27.38 -4.69 2.55
C ASP A 312 25.91 -4.32 2.86
N VAL A 313 25.27 -3.52 2.00
CA VAL A 313 23.87 -3.10 2.08
C VAL A 313 23.13 -3.43 0.79
N PRO A 314 22.90 -4.73 0.50
CA PRO A 314 22.29 -5.18 -0.76
C PRO A 314 20.81 -4.77 -0.91
N GLY A 315 20.17 -4.28 0.15
CA GLY A 315 18.77 -3.89 0.16
C GLY A 315 17.83 -5.01 -0.30
N LEU A 316 16.77 -4.65 -1.00
CA LEU A 316 15.79 -5.55 -1.60
C LEU A 316 16.26 -6.14 -2.95
N GLY A 317 17.41 -5.71 -3.46
CA GLY A 317 18.00 -6.23 -4.69
C GLY A 317 17.27 -5.80 -5.98
N PHE A 318 16.62 -4.64 -5.99
CA PHE A 318 16.02 -4.09 -7.19
C PHE A 318 17.10 -3.78 -8.24
N ARG A 319 16.77 -3.94 -9.51
CA ARG A 319 17.63 -3.47 -10.59
C ARG A 319 17.60 -1.95 -10.66
N PHE A 320 18.75 -1.36 -10.96
CA PHE A 320 18.88 0.06 -11.17
C PHE A 320 19.95 0.37 -12.22
N ASP A 321 19.79 1.50 -12.88
CA ASP A 321 20.76 2.05 -13.84
C ASP A 321 21.33 3.36 -13.31
N MET A 322 22.58 3.65 -13.69
CA MET A 322 23.20 4.97 -13.49
C MET A 322 23.27 5.69 -14.83
N HIS A 323 22.51 6.77 -14.97
CA HIS A 323 22.52 7.57 -16.19
C HIS A 323 23.68 8.57 -16.19
N PRO A 324 24.41 8.75 -17.31
CA PRO A 324 25.46 9.74 -17.42
C PRO A 324 24.96 11.15 -17.03
N GLY A 325 25.66 11.79 -16.10
CA GLY A 325 25.32 13.13 -15.62
C GLY A 325 24.20 13.20 -14.58
N GLN A 326 23.61 12.08 -14.18
CA GLN A 326 22.65 12.02 -13.08
C GLN A 326 23.31 11.52 -11.79
N PRO A 327 23.15 12.21 -10.65
CA PRO A 327 23.81 11.84 -9.40
C PRO A 327 23.09 10.72 -8.63
N LEU A 328 21.86 10.35 -9.03
CA LEU A 328 21.01 9.39 -8.32
C LEU A 328 20.71 8.17 -9.22
N PRO A 329 20.58 6.97 -8.63
CA PRO A 329 20.23 5.77 -9.38
C PRO A 329 18.78 5.81 -9.85
N ASN A 330 18.55 5.28 -11.05
CA ASN A 330 17.22 5.05 -11.60
C ASN A 330 16.81 3.61 -11.34
N VAL A 331 15.99 3.38 -10.30
CA VAL A 331 15.53 2.03 -9.91
C VAL A 331 14.36 1.61 -10.81
N THR A 332 14.47 0.46 -11.47
CA THR A 332 13.54 0.02 -12.53
C THR A 332 12.78 -1.28 -12.23
N GLY A 333 12.98 -1.88 -11.06
CA GLY A 333 12.42 -3.21 -10.72
C GLY A 333 13.42 -4.32 -10.95
#